data_AF-A0A7X6ZXI6-F1
#
_entry.id   AF-A0A7X6ZXI6-F1
#
_cell.length_a   1.000
_cell.length_b   1.000
_cell.length_c   1.000
_cell.angle_alpha   90.00
_cell.angle_beta   90.00
_cell.angle_gamma   90.00
#
_symmetry.space_group_name_H-M   'P 1'
#
loop_
_entity.id
_entity.type
_entity.pdbx_description
1 polymer ?
#
loop_
_entity_poly.entity_id
_entity_poly.type
_entity_poly.pdbx_seq_one_letter_code
_entity_poly.pdbx_strand_id
1 'polypeptide(L)' 'TQSEAAARCGITQPRMNDLLRGRISKFSLDALVNIAAPLGLTVRMRVGIS' A
#
# COMPACT_ATOMS: atom_id res chain seq x y z
N THR A 1 -16.46 -1.93 3.93
CA THR A 1 -16.00 -3.33 3.71
C THR A 1 -14.60 -3.34 3.10
N GLN A 2 -13.92 -4.49 3.02
CA GLN A 2 -12.60 -4.56 2.36
C GLN A 2 -12.65 -4.12 0.89
N SER A 3 -13.76 -4.38 0.18
CA SER A 3 -13.95 -3.91 -1.22
C SER A 3 -13.98 -2.39 -1.33
N GLU A 4 -14.70 -1.71 -0.44
CA GLU A 4 -14.77 -0.23 -0.44
C GLU A 4 -13.41 0.38 -0.11
N ALA A 5 -12.70 -0.20 0.86
CA ALA A 5 -11.34 0.24 1.19
C ALA A 5 -10.40 0.03 -0.01
N ALA A 6 -10.52 -1.11 -0.70
CA ALA A 6 -9.73 -1.41 -1.89
C ALA A 6 -10.00 -0.37 -2.99
N ALA A 7 -11.26 -0.02 -3.24
CA ALA A 7 -11.65 1.02 -4.18
C ALA A 7 -11.08 2.40 -3.81
N ARG A 8 -11.16 2.81 -2.53
CA ARG A 8 -10.57 4.07 -2.04
C ARG A 8 -9.05 4.11 -2.18
N CYS A 9 -8.40 2.95 -2.08
CA CYS A 9 -6.94 2.81 -2.23
C CYS A 9 -6.53 2.53 -3.68
N GLY A 10 -7.46 2.49 -4.65
CA GLY A 10 -7.16 2.19 -6.05
C GLY A 10 -6.62 0.78 -6.31
N ILE A 11 -6.91 -0.20 -5.44
CA ILE A 11 -6.43 -1.58 -5.56
C ILE A 11 -7.59 -2.59 -5.58
N THR A 12 -7.30 -3.82 -5.99
CA THR A 12 -8.28 -4.91 -5.95
C THR A 12 -8.45 -5.46 -4.52
N GLN A 13 -9.60 -6.09 -4.24
CA GLN A 13 -9.85 -6.70 -2.93
C GLN A 13 -8.79 -7.76 -2.52
N PRO A 14 -8.28 -8.63 -3.42
CA PRO A 14 -7.18 -9.53 -3.08
C PRO A 14 -5.89 -8.80 -2.67
N ARG A 15 -5.55 -7.68 -3.31
CA ARG A 15 -4.40 -6.85 -2.90
C ARG A 15 -4.64 -6.16 -1.56
N MET A 16 -5.84 -5.66 -1.31
CA MET A 16 -6.21 -5.13 0.01
C MET A 16 -6.03 -6.21 1.10
N ASN A 17 -6.42 -7.44 0.80
CA ASN A 17 -6.21 -8.56 1.71
C ASN A 17 -4.73 -8.88 1.95
N ASP A 18 -3.89 -8.86 0.90
CA ASP A 18 -2.43 -8.98 1.04
C ASP A 18 -1.86 -7.90 1.96
N LEU A 19 -2.29 -6.65 1.79
CA LEU A 19 -1.84 -5.49 2.57
C LEU A 19 -2.23 -5.62 4.06
N LEU A 20 -3.50 -5.92 4.35
CA LEU A 20 -4.00 -6.07 5.72
C LEU A 20 -3.39 -7.27 6.46
N ARG A 21 -2.96 -8.30 5.73
CA ARG A 21 -2.23 -9.46 6.28
C ARG A 21 -0.72 -9.22 6.39
N GLY A 22 -0.23 -8.01 6.13
CA GLY A 22 1.18 -7.66 6.25
C GLY A 22 2.08 -8.31 5.21
N ARG A 23 1.55 -8.78 4.08
CA ARG A 23 2.33 -9.39 2.98
C ARG A 23 3.00 -8.32 2.11
N ILE A 24 3.79 -7.45 2.75
CA ILE A 24 4.39 -6.25 2.14
C ILE A 24 5.38 -6.60 1.02
N SER A 25 6.06 -7.74 1.09
CA SER A 25 6.98 -8.22 0.05
C SER A 25 6.34 -8.44 -1.33
N LYS A 26 5.02 -8.50 -1.41
CA LYS A 26 4.27 -8.59 -2.69
C LYS A 26 4.07 -7.24 -3.39
N PHE A 27 4.52 -6.15 -2.78
CA PHE A 27 4.34 -4.80 -3.27
C PHE A 27 5.70 -4.21 -3.61
N SER A 28 5.79 -3.56 -4.77
CA SER A 28 6.90 -2.66 -5.03
C SER A 28 6.81 -1.45 -4.10
N LEU A 29 7.94 -0.77 -3.89
CA LEU A 29 7.97 0.49 -3.16
C LEU A 29 7.00 1.52 -3.78
N ASP A 30 6.99 1.63 -5.10
CA ASP A 30 6.08 2.49 -5.86
C ASP A 30 4.60 2.14 -5.57
N ALA A 31 4.24 0.87 -5.54
CA ALA A 31 2.87 0.46 -5.24
C ALA A 31 2.45 0.88 -3.82
N LEU A 32 3.35 0.80 -2.84
CA LEU A 32 3.07 1.25 -1.47
C LEU A 32 2.90 2.77 -1.40
N VAL A 33 3.71 3.53 -2.13
CA VAL A 33 3.59 4.99 -2.24
C VAL A 33 2.25 5.37 -2.89
N ASN A 34 1.88 4.71 -3.99
CA ASN A 34 0.64 4.98 -4.71
C ASN A 34 -0.62 4.59 -3.92
N ILE A 35 -0.55 3.60 -3.03
CA ILE A 35 -1.63 3.26 -2.09
C ILE A 35 -1.76 4.34 -1.00
N ALA A 36 -0.64 4.85 -0.49
CA ALA A 36 -0.62 5.82 0.60
C ALA A 36 -1.04 7.24 0.19
N ALA A 37 -0.69 7.64 -1.04
CA ALA A 37 -0.94 8.99 -1.58
C ALA A 37 -2.42 9.44 -1.51
N PRO A 38 -3.42 8.68 -2.01
CA PRO A 38 -4.83 9.09 -1.96
C PRO A 38 -5.40 9.11 -0.53
N LEU A 39 -4.71 8.49 0.44
CA LEU A 39 -5.09 8.50 1.85
C LEU A 39 -4.53 9.71 2.61
N GLY A 40 -3.77 10.59 1.95
CA GLY A 40 -3.13 11.74 2.59
C GLY A 40 -1.99 11.36 3.54
N LEU A 41 -1.47 10.13 3.43
CA LEU A 41 -0.40 9.64 4.29
C LEU A 41 0.96 10.14 3.80
N THR A 42 1.80 10.61 4.73
CA THR A 42 3.19 10.97 4.41
C THR A 42 4.07 9.73 4.44
N VAL A 43 4.70 9.40 3.31
CA VAL A 43 5.65 8.28 3.22
C VAL A 43 7.06 8.79 3.48
N ARG A 44 7.76 8.20 4.46
CA ARG A 44 9.17 8.47 4.74
C ARG A 44 10.03 7.30 4.26
N MET A 45 10.99 7.59 3.40
CA MET A 45 11.99 6.61 2.95
C MET A 45 13.33 6.92 3.60
N ARG A 46 14.04 5.88 4.04
CA ARG A 46 15.42 5.95 4.51
C ARG A 46 16.24 4.99 3.68
N VAL A 47 17.23 5.52 2.97
CA VAL A 47 18.20 4.72 2.23
C VAL A 47 19.44 4.63 3.11
N GLY A 48 19.82 3.40 3.47
CA GLY A 48 21.09 3.14 4.12
C GLY A 48 22.19 3.09 3.06
N ILE A 49 23.28 3.82 3.31
CA ILE A 49 24.55 3.61 2.61
C ILE A 49 25.38 2.69 3.49
N SER A 50 25.64 1.48 3.00
CA SER A 50 26.54 0.50 3.62
C SER A 50 27.99 0.77 3.25
#